data_AF-A0A4Z2IZX8-F1
#
_entry.id   AF-A0A4Z2IZX8-F1
#
_cell.length_a   1.000
_cell.length_b   1.000
_cell.length_c   1.000
_cell.angle_alpha   90.00
_cell.angle_beta   90.00
_cell.angle_gamma   90.00
#
_symmetry.space_group_name_H-M   'P 1'
#
loop_
_entity.id
_entity.type
_entity.pdbx_description
1 polymer ?
#
loop_
_entity_poly.entity_id
_entity_poly.type
_entity_poly.pdbx_seq_one_letter_code
_entity_poly.pdbx_strand_id
1 'polypeptide(L)'
;MDDDAPDEALAEFKTKQLGGWGVAQIAAGTGLTVYAMWVGIIQPGFRRVPLRLQVPYIPASKAQVNHVMTLFRGRKGGFVDLGSGDGRILSLLQQKLETELPEDALVVAGRFPFPDWTPCRVEGQGVDRAWAYSMQAQRQHTIKTNDMPTDSNLNNELTKTKGPT
;
A
#
# COMPACT_ATOMS: atom_id res chain seq x y z
N MET A 1 55.00 38.05 30.34
CA MET A 1 53.99 38.44 31.33
C MET A 1 52.77 38.84 30.52
N ASP A 2 51.66 38.10 30.43
CA ASP A 2 51.19 36.87 31.07
C ASP A 2 50.11 36.32 30.13
N ASP A 3 50.22 35.06 29.69
CA ASP A 3 49.27 34.38 28.78
C ASP A 3 48.67 33.12 29.47
N ASP A 4 48.61 33.12 30.81
CA ASP A 4 48.29 31.93 31.62
C ASP A 4 46.82 31.87 32.09
N ALA A 5 45.97 32.84 31.74
CA ALA A 5 44.59 32.94 32.26
C ALA A 5 43.64 31.76 31.94
N PRO A 6 43.58 31.21 30.71
CA PRO A 6 42.70 30.07 30.44
C PRO A 6 43.23 28.77 31.06
N ASP A 7 44.55 28.64 31.17
CA ASP A 7 45.21 27.46 31.71
C ASP A 7 45.12 27.43 33.24
N GLU A 8 45.13 28.58 33.92
CA GLU A 8 44.84 28.70 35.35
C GLU A 8 43.38 28.36 35.69
N ALA A 9 42.42 28.81 34.88
CA ALA A 9 41.00 28.48 35.08
C ALA A 9 40.71 26.98 34.87
N LEU A 10 41.36 26.37 33.88
CA LEU A 10 41.29 24.92 33.64
C LEU A 10 42.08 24.12 34.69
N ALA A 11 43.19 24.66 35.21
CA ALA A 11 43.99 24.04 36.27
C ALA A 11 43.30 24.09 37.65
N GLU A 12 42.55 25.17 37.95
CA GLU A 12 41.70 25.24 39.15
C GLU A 12 40.55 24.21 39.08
N PHE A 13 40.01 23.99 37.88
CA PHE A 13 39.03 22.92 37.62
C PHE A 13 39.63 21.50 37.77
N LYS A 14 40.94 21.36 37.53
CA LYS A 14 41.66 20.07 37.57
C LYS A 14 42.14 19.68 38.98
N THR A 15 42.21 20.63 39.91
CA THR A 15 42.80 20.43 41.26
C THR A 15 41.78 20.15 42.36
N LYS A 16 40.50 20.44 42.16
CA LYS A 16 39.45 20.04 43.10
C LYS A 16 39.06 18.58 42.81
N GLN A 17 39.57 17.65 43.60
CA GLN A 17 39.07 16.27 43.66
C GLN A 17 37.54 16.32 43.82
N LEU A 18 36.81 16.08 42.74
CA LEU A 18 35.36 16.10 42.77
C LEU A 18 34.89 14.93 43.65
N GLY A 19 34.48 15.25 44.88
CA GLY A 19 33.84 14.28 45.76
C GLY A 19 32.59 13.70 45.09
N GLY A 20 32.12 12.53 45.57
CA GLY A 20 30.96 11.85 44.99
C GLY A 20 29.71 12.72 44.81
N TRP A 21 29.56 13.75 45.65
CA TRP A 21 28.49 14.76 45.52
C TRP A 21 28.66 15.68 44.29
N GLY A 22 29.88 16.11 43.99
CA GLY A 22 30.17 16.90 42.79
C GLY A 22 29.95 16.10 41.51
N VAL A 23 30.34 14.82 41.52
CA VAL A 23 30.04 13.89 40.41
C VAL A 23 28.54 13.71 40.23
N ALA A 24 27.78 13.56 41.32
CA ALA A 24 26.32 13.44 41.27
C ALA A 24 25.66 14.72 40.71
N GLN A 25 26.13 15.91 41.11
CA GLN A 25 25.60 17.18 40.60
C GLN A 25 25.87 17.36 39.09
N ILE A 26 27.08 17.00 38.62
CA ILE A 26 27.41 17.05 37.19
C ILE A 26 26.56 16.05 36.41
N ALA A 27 26.41 14.82 36.91
CA ALA A 27 25.58 13.80 36.25
C ALA A 27 24.11 14.23 36.16
N ALA A 28 23.56 14.79 37.24
CA ALA A 28 22.19 15.30 37.26
C ALA A 28 21.99 16.49 36.30
N GLY A 29 22.91 17.47 36.33
CA GLY A 29 22.85 18.64 35.45
C GLY A 29 22.98 18.27 33.97
N THR A 30 23.97 17.44 33.64
CA THR A 30 24.20 16.97 32.27
C THR A 30 23.01 16.13 31.78
N GLY A 31 22.47 15.25 32.63
CA GLY A 31 21.28 14.46 32.35
C GLY A 31 20.06 15.34 32.07
N LEU A 32 19.83 16.39 32.86
CA LEU A 32 18.73 17.34 32.64
C LEU A 32 18.89 18.09 31.32
N THR A 33 20.10 18.54 30.97
CA THR A 33 20.35 19.23 29.70
C THR A 33 20.13 18.32 28.50
N VAL A 34 20.61 17.07 28.56
CA VAL A 34 20.41 16.07 27.50
C VAL A 34 18.91 15.75 27.38
N TYR A 35 18.21 15.61 28.50
CA TYR A 35 16.77 15.34 28.50
C TYR A 35 15.97 16.50 27.91
N ALA A 36 16.28 17.75 28.28
CA ALA A 36 15.64 18.94 27.72
C ALA A 36 15.86 19.06 26.21
N MET A 37 17.08 18.78 25.74
CA MET A 37 17.42 18.73 24.32
C MET A 37 16.65 17.61 23.59
N TRP A 38 16.60 16.42 24.18
CA TRP A 38 15.85 15.28 23.64
C TRP A 38 14.34 15.60 23.55
N VAL A 39 13.77 16.21 24.59
CA VAL A 39 12.38 16.67 24.65
C VAL A 39 12.08 17.76 23.61
N GLY A 40 12.96 18.75 23.46
CA GLY A 40 12.74 19.92 22.62
C GLY A 40 13.00 19.70 21.14
N ILE A 41 13.96 18.83 20.79
CA ILE A 41 14.42 18.65 19.40
C ILE A 41 13.99 17.30 18.82
N ILE A 42 14.08 16.21 19.59
CA ILE A 42 13.84 14.84 19.10
C ILE A 42 12.38 14.43 19.31
N GLN A 43 11.82 14.75 20.48
CA GLN A 43 10.46 14.39 20.85
C GLN A 43 9.32 15.10 20.08
N PRO A 44 9.48 16.28 19.44
CA PRO A 44 8.40 16.88 18.64
C PRO A 44 7.93 15.96 17.49
N GLY A 45 8.84 15.14 16.93
CA GLY A 45 8.53 14.13 15.92
C GLY A 45 7.91 12.86 16.52
N PHE A 46 8.40 12.41 17.68
CA PHE A 46 7.97 11.15 18.31
C PHE A 46 6.69 11.24 19.15
N ARG A 47 6.31 12.45 19.64
CA ARG A 47 4.99 12.72 20.25
C ARG A 47 3.86 12.71 19.22
N ARG A 48 4.21 12.86 17.95
CA ARG A 48 3.30 12.88 16.79
C ARG A 48 3.46 11.66 15.89
N VAL A 49 4.16 10.61 16.29
CA VAL A 49 3.87 9.30 15.72
C VAL A 49 2.64 8.84 16.46
N PRO A 50 1.43 8.95 15.88
CA PRO A 50 0.29 8.42 16.58
C PRO A 50 0.57 6.92 16.77
N LEU A 51 0.55 6.46 18.02
CA LEU A 51 0.27 5.05 18.33
C LEU A 51 -1.09 4.61 17.73
N ARG A 52 -1.81 5.56 17.12
CA ARG A 52 -2.81 5.39 16.08
C ARG A 52 -2.23 5.53 14.67
N LEU A 53 -1.33 4.64 14.29
CA LEU A 53 -1.42 4.07 12.93
C LEU A 53 -2.67 3.16 12.86
N GLN A 54 -3.77 3.60 13.45
CA GLN A 54 -5.10 3.10 13.15
C GLN A 54 -5.34 3.61 11.74
N VAL A 55 -5.31 2.69 10.80
CA VAL A 55 -5.86 2.90 9.47
C VAL A 55 -7.21 3.59 9.69
N PRO A 56 -7.39 4.87 9.29
CA PRO A 56 -8.63 5.57 9.55
C PRO A 56 -9.76 4.72 8.98
N TYR A 57 -10.69 4.32 9.85
CA TYR A 57 -11.84 3.52 9.42
C TYR A 57 -12.70 4.40 8.52
N ILE A 58 -12.58 4.17 7.21
CA ILE A 58 -13.38 4.82 6.19
C ILE A 58 -14.43 3.80 5.75
N PRO A 59 -15.66 3.87 6.29
CA PRO A 59 -16.70 2.92 5.92
C PRO A 59 -17.03 3.03 4.42
N ALA A 60 -17.54 1.94 3.85
CA ALA A 60 -18.20 2.00 2.55
C ALA A 60 -19.42 2.94 2.65
N SER A 61 -19.64 3.74 1.62
CA SER A 61 -20.85 4.58 1.56
C SER A 61 -22.09 3.70 1.44
N LYS A 62 -23.25 4.20 1.89
CA LYS A 62 -24.52 3.49 1.69
C LYS A 62 -24.83 3.24 0.21
N ALA A 63 -24.40 4.14 -0.66
CA ALA A 63 -24.54 4.00 -2.11
C ALA A 63 -23.72 2.81 -2.62
N GLN A 64 -22.44 2.71 -2.22
CA GLN A 64 -21.57 1.59 -2.57
C GLN A 64 -22.16 0.26 -2.11
N VAL A 65 -22.67 0.19 -0.88
CA VAL A 65 -23.34 -1.01 -0.35
C VAL A 65 -24.55 -1.38 -1.20
N ASN A 66 -25.38 -0.41 -1.60
CA ASN A 66 -26.54 -0.67 -2.45
C ASN A 66 -26.15 -1.17 -3.84
N HIS A 67 -25.08 -0.63 -4.44
CA HIS A 67 -24.57 -1.10 -5.74
C HIS A 67 -24.09 -2.55 -5.63
N VAL A 68 -23.30 -2.89 -4.60
CA VAL A 68 -22.84 -4.26 -4.33
C VAL A 68 -24.02 -5.21 -4.12
N MET A 69 -24.99 -4.83 -3.28
CA MET A 69 -26.19 -5.66 -3.07
C MET A 69 -27.00 -5.83 -4.35
N THR A 70 -27.06 -4.79 -5.19
CA THR A 70 -27.71 -4.85 -6.49
C THR A 70 -26.99 -5.83 -7.42
N LEU A 71 -25.66 -5.91 -7.39
CA LEU A 71 -24.88 -6.90 -8.15
C LEU A 71 -25.21 -8.34 -7.76
N PHE A 72 -25.50 -8.60 -6.48
CA PHE A 72 -25.87 -9.94 -5.98
C PHE A 72 -27.35 -10.31 -6.16
N ARG A 73 -28.24 -9.35 -6.45
CA ARG A 73 -29.69 -9.62 -6.55
C ARG A 73 -30.01 -10.67 -7.62
N GLY A 74 -30.82 -11.66 -7.24
CA GLY A 74 -31.38 -12.67 -8.14
C GLY A 74 -30.41 -13.79 -8.51
N ARG A 75 -29.18 -13.81 -7.99
CA ARG A 75 -28.24 -14.93 -8.20
C ARG A 75 -28.42 -16.05 -7.19
N LYS A 76 -28.08 -17.26 -7.63
CA LYS A 76 -27.82 -18.44 -6.81
C LYS A 76 -26.40 -18.91 -7.14
N GLY A 77 -25.65 -19.41 -6.16
CA GLY A 77 -24.26 -19.84 -6.32
C GLY A 77 -23.30 -19.13 -5.37
N GLY A 78 -22.01 -19.47 -5.47
CA GLY A 78 -20.95 -18.86 -4.65
C GLY A 78 -20.73 -17.38 -4.99
N PHE A 79 -20.42 -16.57 -3.99
CA PHE A 79 -20.00 -15.19 -4.23
C PHE A 79 -18.91 -14.77 -3.26
N VAL A 80 -18.10 -13.79 -3.68
CA VAL A 80 -17.06 -13.18 -2.86
C VAL A 80 -17.07 -11.66 -3.07
N ASP A 81 -16.97 -10.92 -1.97
CA ASP A 81 -16.79 -9.47 -1.98
C ASP A 81 -15.34 -9.13 -1.59
N LEU A 82 -14.68 -8.33 -2.42
CA LEU A 82 -13.27 -7.98 -2.26
C LEU A 82 -13.12 -6.49 -1.96
N GLY A 83 -12.92 -6.19 -0.68
CA GLY A 83 -12.70 -4.85 -0.15
C GLY A 83 -11.22 -4.53 0.06
N SER A 84 -10.40 -4.54 -1.00
CA SER A 84 -8.95 -4.23 -0.88
C SER A 84 -8.67 -2.81 -0.41
N GLY A 85 -9.66 -1.91 -0.44
CA GLY A 85 -9.52 -0.51 -0.05
C GLY A 85 -8.78 0.33 -1.09
N ASP A 86 -7.52 -0.03 -1.39
CA ASP A 86 -6.61 0.66 -2.31
C ASP A 86 -6.20 -0.17 -3.54
N GLY A 87 -6.77 -1.36 -3.70
CA GLY A 87 -6.61 -2.22 -4.88
C GLY A 87 -5.28 -2.98 -4.96
N ARG A 88 -4.32 -2.78 -4.04
CA ARG A 88 -2.97 -3.36 -4.16
C ARG A 88 -2.93 -4.88 -4.18
N ILE A 89 -3.91 -5.55 -3.56
CA ILE A 89 -3.95 -7.01 -3.51
C ILE A 89 -4.74 -7.62 -4.69
N LEU A 90 -5.47 -6.80 -5.47
CA LEU A 90 -6.36 -7.32 -6.52
C LEU A 90 -5.57 -8.06 -7.60
N SER A 91 -4.42 -7.54 -8.04
CA SER A 91 -3.55 -8.22 -9.02
C SER A 91 -3.03 -9.58 -8.51
N LEU A 92 -2.67 -9.66 -7.22
CA LEU A 92 -2.18 -10.89 -6.60
C LEU A 92 -3.30 -11.93 -6.41
N LEU A 93 -4.51 -11.47 -6.07
CA LEU A 93 -5.66 -12.36 -5.90
C LEU A 93 -6.20 -12.89 -7.21
N GLN A 94 -6.02 -12.16 -8.31
CA GLN A 94 -6.61 -12.49 -9.60
C GLN A 94 -6.35 -13.95 -10.00
N GLN A 95 -5.07 -14.35 -10.06
CA GLN A 95 -4.68 -15.71 -10.44
C GLN A 95 -5.23 -16.76 -9.46
N LYS A 96 -5.21 -16.46 -8.15
CA LYS A 96 -5.66 -17.40 -7.12
C LYS A 96 -7.17 -17.61 -7.16
N LEU A 97 -7.94 -16.55 -7.41
CA LEU A 97 -9.39 -16.63 -7.57
C LEU A 97 -9.76 -17.37 -8.86
N GLU A 98 -9.00 -17.13 -9.94
CA GLU A 98 -9.09 -17.89 -11.18
C GLU A 98 -8.82 -19.38 -10.99
N THR A 99 -7.96 -19.81 -10.09
CA THR A 99 -7.68 -21.23 -9.90
C THR A 99 -8.62 -21.89 -8.90
N GLU A 100 -9.05 -21.17 -7.86
CA GLU A 100 -9.75 -21.76 -6.72
C GLU A 100 -11.27 -21.59 -6.76
N LEU A 101 -11.80 -20.56 -7.43
CA LEU A 101 -13.24 -20.34 -7.46
C LEU A 101 -13.97 -21.23 -8.47
N PRO A 102 -15.18 -21.73 -8.12
CA PRO A 102 -16.01 -22.50 -9.03
C PRO A 102 -16.55 -21.61 -10.16
N GLU A 103 -16.97 -22.23 -11.27
CA GLU A 103 -17.39 -21.51 -12.48
C GLU A 103 -18.62 -20.61 -12.27
N ASP A 104 -19.54 -21.01 -11.39
CA ASP A 104 -20.75 -20.26 -11.06
C ASP A 104 -20.49 -19.06 -10.13
N ALA A 105 -19.26 -18.90 -9.62
CA ALA A 105 -18.94 -17.85 -8.67
C ALA A 105 -19.04 -16.43 -9.28
N LEU A 106 -19.53 -15.49 -8.45
CA LEU A 106 -19.45 -14.06 -8.70
C LEU A 106 -18.40 -13.42 -7.79
N VAL A 107 -17.44 -12.75 -8.40
CA VAL A 107 -16.52 -11.86 -7.68
C VAL A 107 -17.04 -10.44 -7.81
N VAL A 108 -17.25 -9.76 -6.68
CA VAL A 108 -17.57 -8.33 -6.65
C VAL A 108 -16.40 -7.58 -6.02
N ALA A 109 -15.99 -6.48 -6.66
CA ALA A 109 -14.98 -5.57 -6.14
C ALA A 109 -15.57 -4.16 -6.05
N GLY A 110 -15.19 -3.42 -5.00
CA GLY A 110 -15.55 -2.02 -4.81
C GLY A 110 -14.36 -1.08 -4.97
N ARG A 111 -14.61 0.17 -5.41
CA ARG A 111 -13.62 1.22 -5.76
C ARG A 111 -12.53 0.95 -6.80
N PHE A 112 -12.01 -0.27 -6.90
CA PHE A 112 -10.96 -0.63 -7.86
C PHE A 112 -11.35 -1.85 -8.68
N PRO A 113 -11.24 -1.80 -10.02
CA PRO A 113 -11.42 -2.96 -10.88
C PRO A 113 -10.19 -3.88 -10.84
N PHE A 114 -10.38 -5.13 -11.28
CA PHE A 114 -9.26 -6.01 -11.62
C PHE A 114 -8.65 -5.54 -12.95
N PRO A 115 -7.31 -5.51 -13.07
CA PRO A 115 -6.65 -4.98 -14.27
C PRO A 115 -6.86 -5.85 -15.51
N ASP A 116 -6.86 -7.18 -15.37
CA ASP A 116 -6.90 -8.07 -16.55
C ASP A 116 -8.25 -8.81 -16.71
N TRP A 117 -9.24 -8.51 -15.86
CA TRP A 117 -10.57 -9.10 -15.97
C TRP A 117 -11.55 -8.15 -16.63
N THR A 118 -12.45 -8.72 -17.41
CA THR A 118 -13.56 -7.98 -18.01
C THR A 118 -14.79 -8.04 -17.09
N PRO A 119 -15.28 -6.91 -16.55
CA PRO A 119 -16.46 -6.91 -15.70
C PRO A 119 -17.70 -7.29 -16.51
N CYS A 120 -18.53 -8.17 -15.98
CA CYS A 120 -19.82 -8.52 -16.59
C CYS A 120 -20.89 -7.47 -16.26
N ARG A 121 -20.73 -6.76 -15.15
CA ARG A 121 -21.64 -5.68 -14.75
C ARG A 121 -20.91 -4.66 -13.89
N VAL A 122 -21.26 -3.39 -14.07
CA VAL A 122 -20.70 -2.27 -13.32
C VAL A 122 -21.87 -1.44 -12.80
N GLU A 123 -21.86 -1.16 -11.50
CA GLU A 123 -22.89 -0.38 -10.83
C GLU A 123 -22.26 0.84 -10.15
N GLY A 124 -22.94 1.98 -10.22
CA GLY A 124 -22.46 3.22 -9.60
C GLY A 124 -21.38 3.99 -10.37
N GLN A 125 -20.93 5.08 -9.78
CA GLN A 125 -19.99 6.05 -10.37
C GLN A 125 -18.94 6.48 -9.32
N GLY A 126 -17.75 6.87 -9.81
CA GLY A 126 -16.67 7.38 -8.94
C GLY A 126 -16.30 6.42 -7.81
N VAL A 127 -16.17 6.96 -6.59
CA VAL A 127 -15.78 6.22 -5.38
C VAL A 127 -16.82 5.18 -4.93
N ASP A 128 -18.06 5.29 -5.41
CA ASP A 128 -19.14 4.36 -5.07
C ASP A 128 -19.34 3.26 -6.12
N ARG A 129 -18.46 3.20 -7.13
CA ARG A 129 -18.53 2.20 -8.18
C ARG A 129 -18.17 0.82 -7.66
N ALA A 130 -18.89 -0.18 -8.15
CA ALA A 130 -18.66 -1.60 -7.92
C ALA A 130 -18.65 -2.36 -9.27
N TRP A 131 -17.81 -3.38 -9.36
CA TRP A 131 -17.68 -4.25 -10.53
C TRP A 131 -17.99 -5.68 -10.14
N ALA A 132 -18.71 -6.38 -11.00
CA ALA A 132 -18.95 -7.81 -10.90
C ALA A 132 -18.22 -8.55 -12.02
N TYR A 133 -17.62 -9.68 -11.66
CA TYR A 133 -16.90 -10.58 -12.55
C TYR A 133 -17.45 -11.99 -12.38
N SER A 134 -17.83 -12.62 -13.48
CA SER A 134 -18.24 -14.02 -13.48
C SER A 134 -17.05 -14.90 -13.84
N MET A 135 -16.77 -15.91 -13.02
CA MET A 135 -15.64 -16.83 -13.26
C MET A 135 -15.80 -17.58 -14.57
N GLN A 136 -17.00 -18.03 -14.90
CA GLN A 136 -17.34 -18.62 -16.19
C GLN A 136 -16.94 -17.71 -17.37
N ALA A 137 -17.28 -16.41 -17.30
CA ALA A 137 -16.97 -15.46 -18.37
C ALA A 137 -15.45 -15.22 -18.51
N GLN A 138 -14.71 -15.15 -17.39
CA GLN A 138 -13.26 -14.95 -17.45
C GLN A 138 -12.55 -16.16 -18.07
N ARG A 139 -12.89 -17.39 -17.67
CA ARG A 139 -12.26 -18.60 -18.22
C ARG A 139 -12.54 -18.78 -19.71
N GLN A 140 -13.74 -18.42 -20.18
CA GLN A 140 -14.07 -18.47 -21.61
C GLN A 140 -13.26 -17.47 -22.45
N HIS A 141 -12.91 -16.32 -21.86
CA HIS A 141 -12.04 -15.34 -22.52
C HIS A 141 -10.62 -15.90 -22.68
N THR A 142 -10.08 -16.55 -21.64
CA THR A 142 -8.77 -17.22 -21.70
C THR A 142 -8.71 -18.28 -22.80
N ILE A 143 -9.77 -19.10 -22.94
CA ILE A 143 -9.85 -20.14 -23.98
C ILE A 143 -9.86 -19.52 -25.38
N LYS A 144 -10.72 -18.51 -25.64
CA LYS A 144 -10.78 -17.84 -26.96
C LYS A 144 -9.49 -17.14 -27.34
N THR A 145 -8.76 -16.59 -26.37
CA THR A 145 -7.48 -15.90 -26.61
C THR A 145 -6.39 -16.89 -27.02
N ASN A 146 -6.42 -18.11 -26.48
CA ASN A 146 -5.47 -19.17 -26.84
C ASN A 146 -5.77 -19.83 -28.19
N ASP A 147 -7.02 -19.79 -28.65
CA ASP A 147 -7.45 -20.32 -29.96
C ASP A 147 -7.31 -19.30 -31.11
N MET A 148 -6.97 -18.03 -30.81
CA MET A 148 -6.63 -17.04 -31.85
C MET A 148 -5.27 -17.40 -32.47
N PRO A 149 -5.19 -17.68 -33.78
CA PRO A 149 -3.91 -17.94 -34.43
C PRO A 149 -3.06 -16.68 -34.33
N THR A 150 -1.84 -16.81 -33.82
CA THR A 150 -0.81 -15.78 -34.01
C THR A 150 -0.62 -15.64 -35.52
N ASP A 151 -1.12 -14.55 -36.11
CA ASP A 151 -0.94 -14.20 -37.53
C ASP A 151 0.55 -13.88 -37.82
N SER A 152 1.39 -14.90 -37.75
CA SER A 152 2.77 -14.89 -38.20
C SER A 152 2.88 -15.11 -39.72
N ASN A 153 1.76 -15.31 -40.43
CA ASN A 153 1.74 -15.56 -41.87
C ASN A 153 1.48 -14.33 -42.76
N LEU A 154 1.09 -13.18 -42.22
CA LEU A 154 0.81 -12.01 -43.07
C LEU A 154 2.08 -11.34 -43.63
N ASN A 155 3.26 -11.62 -43.05
CA ASN A 155 4.53 -11.02 -43.47
C ASN A 155 5.21 -11.75 -44.64
N ASN A 156 4.79 -12.98 -44.97
CA ASN A 156 5.39 -13.78 -46.05
C ASN A 156 4.71 -13.58 -47.41
N GLU A 157 3.51 -13.01 -47.46
CA GLU A 157 2.82 -12.74 -48.74
C GLU A 157 3.20 -11.39 -49.37
N LEU A 158 3.69 -10.42 -48.58
CA LEU A 158 4.09 -9.12 -49.09
C LEU A 158 5.53 -9.08 -49.67
N THR A 159 6.35 -10.09 -49.38
CA THR A 159 7.73 -10.19 -49.91
C THR A 159 7.83 -11.00 -51.19
N LYS A 160 6.76 -11.71 -51.60
CA LYS A 160 6.77 -12.57 -52.80
C LYS A 160 6.42 -11.85 -54.11
N THR A 161 5.99 -10.58 -54.06
CA THR A 161 5.56 -9.80 -55.24
C THR A 161 6.60 -8.83 -55.80
N LYS A 162 7.80 -8.74 -55.22
CA LYS A 162 8.91 -7.96 -55.78
C LYS A 162 10.04 -8.88 -56.24
N GLY A 163 9.84 -9.53 -57.38
CA GLY A 163 10.94 -10.10 -58.16
C GLY A 163 11.67 -9.00 -58.94
N PRO A 164 13.01 -9.05 -59.08
CA PRO A 164 13.78 -8.01 -59.76
C PRO A 164 13.65 -8.16 -61.28
N THR A 165 13.23 -7.08 -61.94
CA THR A 165 13.48 -6.80 -63.37
C THR A 165 14.92 -6.40 -63.61
#